data_AF-U4LRX0-F1
#
_entry.id   AF-U4LRX0-F1
#
_cell.length_a   1.000
_cell.length_b   1.000
_cell.length_c   1.000
_cell.angle_alpha   90.00
_cell.angle_beta   90.00
_cell.angle_gamma   90.00
#
_symmetry.space_group_name_H-M   'P 1'
#
loop_
_entity.id
_entity.type
_entity.pdbx_description
1 polymer ?
#
loop_
_entity_poly.entity_id
_entity_poly.type
_entity_poly.pdbx_seq_one_letter_code
_entity_poly.pdbx_strand_id
1 'polypeptide(L)' 'MTSSYYKGAGGITYTFVVEFACESGRDYYVKHDPVHLSFVKMVGNIVEKAQVIDFVPGKF' A
#
# COMPACT_ATOMS: atom_id res chain seq x y z
N MET A 1 -22.38 4.59 -26.07
CA MET A 1 -21.47 3.46 -25.76
C MET A 1 -21.05 3.61 -24.31
N THR A 2 -21.76 2.94 -23.40
CA THR A 2 -21.42 2.93 -21.97
C THR A 2 -20.26 1.96 -21.77
N SER A 3 -19.04 2.49 -21.64
CA SER A 3 -17.90 1.71 -21.20
C SER A 3 -18.13 1.33 -19.74
N SER A 4 -18.54 0.08 -19.50
CA SER A 4 -18.51 -0.52 -18.19
C SER A 4 -17.04 -0.75 -17.82
N TYR A 5 -16.39 0.30 -17.31
CA TYR A 5 -15.07 0.19 -16.69
C TYR A 5 -15.12 -0.91 -15.64
N TYR A 6 -14.20 -1.87 -15.70
CA TYR A 6 -14.02 -2.90 -14.68
C TYR A 6 -13.83 -2.22 -13.32
N LYS A 7 -14.90 -2.14 -12.54
CA LYS A 7 -14.93 -1.53 -11.21
C LYS A 7 -14.46 -2.53 -10.13
N GLY A 8 -13.45 -3.34 -10.43
CA GLY A 8 -13.01 -4.46 -9.60
C GLY A 8 -12.09 -4.08 -8.44
N ALA A 9 -11.27 -3.04 -8.61
CA ALA A 9 -10.26 -2.62 -7.61
C ALA A 9 -10.67 -1.37 -6.81
N GLY A 10 -11.94 -0.97 -6.85
CA GLY A 10 -12.43 0.18 -6.05
C GLY A 10 -11.72 1.51 -6.33
N GLY A 11 -11.24 1.74 -7.56
CA GLY A 11 -10.52 2.96 -7.95
C GLY A 11 -9.00 2.92 -7.73
N ILE A 12 -8.44 1.80 -7.25
CA ILE A 12 -7.00 1.61 -7.15
C ILE A 12 -6.41 1.32 -8.53
N THR A 13 -5.38 2.07 -8.94
CA THR A 13 -4.73 1.99 -10.25
C THR A 13 -3.31 1.42 -10.20
N TYR A 14 -2.68 1.41 -9.03
CA TYR A 14 -1.32 0.89 -8.79
C TYR A 14 -1.29 0.05 -7.52
N THR A 15 -0.43 -0.96 -7.48
CA THR A 15 -0.24 -1.83 -6.32
C THR A 15 1.22 -2.20 -6.17
N PHE A 16 1.68 -2.25 -4.92
CA PHE A 16 3.05 -2.62 -4.56
C PHE A 16 2.98 -3.67 -3.45
N VAL A 17 3.94 -4.61 -3.45
CA VAL A 17 4.10 -5.61 -2.40
C VAL A 17 5.49 -5.45 -1.81
N VAL A 18 5.58 -5.44 -0.48
CA VAL A 18 6.84 -5.42 0.27
C VAL A 18 6.83 -6.59 1.24
N GLU A 19 7.89 -7.39 1.21
CA GLU A 19 8.04 -8.54 2.08
C GLU A 19 8.98 -8.21 3.24
N PHE A 20 8.67 -8.76 4.42
CA PHE A 20 9.47 -8.58 5.62
C PHE A 20 9.78 -9.94 6.24
N ALA A 21 11.00 -10.11 6.75
CA ALA A 21 11.41 -11.33 7.44
C ALA A 21 10.63 -11.56 8.76
N CYS A 22 10.15 -10.47 9.39
CA CYS A 22 9.39 -10.52 10.63
C CYS A 22 8.56 -9.24 10.84
N GLU A 23 7.61 -9.33 11.78
CA GLU A 23 6.72 -8.24 12.15
C GLU A 23 7.45 -6.99 12.66
N SER A 24 8.55 -7.14 13.41
CA SER A 24 9.32 -6.00 13.90
C SER A 24 10.02 -5.24 12.77
N GLY A 25 10.47 -5.94 11.72
CA GLY A 25 11.03 -5.31 10.52
C GLY A 25 9.99 -4.48 9.76
N ARG A 26 8.78 -5.03 9.58
CA ARG A 26 7.63 -4.31 9.02
C ARG A 26 7.28 -3.08 9.86
N ASP A 27 7.18 -3.24 11.17
CA ASP A 27 6.81 -2.17 12.10
C ASP A 27 7.83 -1.02 12.08
N TYR A 28 9.13 -1.33 12.03
CA TYR A 28 10.17 -0.32 11.85
C TYR A 28 10.02 0.41 10.51
N TYR A 29 9.87 -0.31 9.40
CA TYR A 29 9.72 0.31 8.07
C TYR A 29 8.52 1.26 8.01
N VAL A 30 7.37 0.85 8.55
CA VAL A 30 6.14 1.65 8.48
C VAL A 30 6.17 2.86 9.44
N LYS A 31 6.72 2.69 10.65
CA LYS A 31 6.56 3.67 11.75
C LYS A 31 7.81 4.53 12.01
N HIS A 32 8.99 4.05 11.65
CA HIS A 32 10.25 4.60 12.14
C HIS A 32 11.28 4.88 11.05
N ASP A 33 11.27 4.17 9.92
CA ASP A 33 12.22 4.40 8.84
C ASP A 33 12.04 5.81 8.24
N PRO A 34 13.02 6.72 8.38
CA PRO A 34 12.92 8.09 7.90
C PRO A 34 12.78 8.17 6.36
N VAL A 35 13.26 7.17 5.62
CA VAL A 35 13.12 7.11 4.17
C VAL A 35 11.68 6.81 3.79
N HIS A 36 11.07 5.79 4.43
CA HIS A 36 9.67 5.46 4.19
C HIS A 36 8.73 6.61 4.61
N LEU A 37 8.97 7.22 5.78
CA LEU A 37 8.18 8.35 6.25
C LEU A 37 8.26 9.58 5.32
N SER A 38 9.42 9.80 4.68
CA SER A 38 9.56 10.86 3.67
C SER A 38 8.80 10.54 2.39
N PHE A 39 8.81 9.28 1.96
CA PHE A 39 8.02 8.80 0.83
C PHE A 39 6.51 8.97 1.08
N VAL A 40 6.00 8.58 2.25
CA VAL A 40 4.57 8.74 2.61
C VAL A 40 4.14 10.21 2.55
N LYS A 41 4.96 11.14 3.05
CA LYS A 41 4.68 12.59 2.97
C LYS A 41 4.60 13.09 1.53
N MET A 42 5.49 12.63 0.67
CA MET A 42 5.50 12.99 -0.75
C MET A 42 4.25 12.45 -1.45
N VAL A 43 3.96 11.16 -1.27
CA VAL A 43 2.86 10.46 -1.96
C VAL A 43 1.49 10.94 -1.50
N GLY A 44 1.33 11.26 -0.20
CA GLY A 44 0.07 11.76 0.36
C GLY A 44 -0.45 13.04 -0.31
N ASN A 45 0.41 13.79 -1.01
CA ASN A 45 0.02 15.00 -1.74
C ASN A 45 -0.44 14.75 -3.19
N ILE A 46 -0.29 13.52 -3.70
CA ILE A 46 -0.55 13.19 -5.11
C ILE A 46 -1.51 12.00 -5.32
N VAL A 47 -1.85 11.26 -4.26
CA VAL A 47 -2.81 10.14 -4.33
C VAL A 47 -4.17 10.55 -3.79
N GLU A 48 -5.23 10.21 -4.51
CA GLU A 48 -6.62 10.42 -4.07
C GLU A 48 -7.05 9.36 -3.04
N LYS A 49 -6.56 8.12 -3.19
CA LYS A 49 -6.93 6.98 -2.36
C LYS A 49 -5.74 6.05 -2.15
N ALA A 50 -5.56 5.60 -0.90
CA ALA A 50 -4.59 4.57 -0.53
C ALA A 50 -5.29 3.47 0.28
N GLN A 51 -4.85 2.23 0.11
CA GLN A 51 -5.29 1.07 0.90
C GLN A 51 -4.04 0.24 1.24
N VAL A 52 -3.91 -0.14 2.50
CA VAL A 52 -2.81 -0.97 2.99
C VAL A 52 -3.41 -2.26 3.53
N ILE A 53 -2.88 -3.40 3.07
CA ILE A 53 -3.27 -4.73 3.53
C ILE A 53 -2.01 -5.39 4.05
N ASP A 54 -2.00 -5.67 5.35
CA ASP A 54 -0.96 -6.45 6.01
C ASP A 54 -1.46 -7.88 6.16
N PHE A 55 -0.74 -8.84 5.58
CA PHE A 55 -1.17 -10.23 5.54
C PHE A 55 0.03 -11.18 5.56
N VAL A 56 -0.21 -12.39 6.03
CA VAL A 56 0.75 -13.50 5.95
C VAL A 56 0.30 -14.44 4.84
N PRO A 57 1.16 -14.74 3.84
CA PRO A 57 0.80 -15.67 2.77
C PRO A 57 0.29 -17.01 3.32
N GLY A 58 -0.90 -17.42 2.86
CA GLY A 58 -1.53 -18.68 3.25
C GLY A 58 -2.23 -18.68 4.62
N LYS A 59 -2.35 -17.55 5.32
CA LYS A 59 -3.22 -17.40 6.49
C LYS A 59 -4.49 -16.62 6.10
N PHE A 60 -5.66 -17.22 6.33
CA PHE A 60 -6.98 -16.68 5.97
C PHE A 60 -7.83 -16.41 7.21
#